data_AF-A0AAW8RDW2-F1
#
_entry.id   AF-A0AAW8RDW2-F1
#
_cell.length_a   1.000
_cell.length_b   1.000
_cell.length_c   1.000
_cell.angle_alpha   90.00
_cell.angle_beta   90.00
_cell.angle_gamma   90.00
#
_symmetry.space_group_name_H-M   'P 1'
#
loop_
_entity.id
_entity.type
_entity.pdbx_description
1 polymer ?
#
loop_
_entity_poly.entity_id
_entity_poly.type
_entity_poly.pdbx_seq_one_letter_code
_entity_poly.pdbx_strand_id
1 'polypeptide(L)'
;MAIAPVNEDGTTDYNNVAIVYAGTNMPNETGKSGFGSAVNAFNGNISEEYKQAEKFLNQTQKKVAQKGGSITDVAGFSQSGGYMMKMAGEHGQKFGFRTTSFDDWGKNQFNTLTYDEQQWLKKNPEFLIRYQNDSWANASGRDWKYGTVSQISGAGFGEHSTLAKYFDGDILNLDRLAKDGIFAPNMTLEQVKLAAKVWAKKNSKFNPLANDKSEAKKRVEEYLELYGKYAKGNANLTALKSTTDKGITNLQKSIAGASGSKKIELRVDLANAVAKKAKIVGEEAEKILKKMQQDMEHEISELSKEILNGANEIRQYLSYAEVQEMIAPYEKNKLWDSVQASENMGEIQQDKEKLTTFSEKLTIIAKNIQDYDGQAGSSMFTPK
;
A
#
# COMPACT_ATOMS: atom_id res chain seq x y z
N MET A 1 21.77 -2.98 -6.67
CA MET A 1 21.68 -1.99 -7.78
C MET A 1 21.20 -0.66 -7.22
N ALA A 2 21.47 0.45 -7.92
CA ALA A 2 20.96 1.79 -7.56
C ALA A 2 20.20 2.37 -8.76
N ILE A 3 19.06 3.01 -8.50
CA ILE A 3 18.10 3.48 -9.51
C ILE A 3 17.74 4.93 -9.18
N ALA A 4 17.78 5.80 -10.18
CA ALA A 4 17.29 7.17 -10.10
C ALA A 4 16.14 7.35 -11.09
N PRO A 5 14.99 7.91 -10.68
CA PRO A 5 13.90 8.23 -11.58
C PRO A 5 14.30 9.25 -12.65
N VAL A 6 13.50 9.31 -13.71
CA VAL A 6 13.61 10.34 -14.75
C VAL A 6 12.37 11.22 -14.66
N ASN A 7 12.58 12.53 -14.58
CA ASN A 7 11.54 13.53 -14.59
C ASN A 7 10.84 13.60 -15.95
N GLU A 8 9.67 14.25 -16.01
CA GLU A 8 8.92 14.42 -17.27
C GLU A 8 9.72 15.17 -18.35
N ASP A 9 10.66 16.03 -17.94
CA ASP A 9 11.57 16.78 -18.80
C ASP A 9 12.77 15.95 -19.31
N GLY A 10 12.87 14.67 -18.93
CA GLY A 10 13.96 13.77 -19.30
C GLY A 10 15.21 13.89 -18.43
N THR A 11 15.23 14.77 -17.42
CA THR A 11 16.36 14.88 -16.49
C THR A 11 16.32 13.80 -15.42
N THR A 12 17.49 13.41 -14.91
CA THR A 12 17.59 12.41 -13.83
C THR A 12 17.31 13.06 -12.47
N ASP A 13 16.41 12.46 -11.70
CA ASP A 13 16.11 12.86 -10.34
C ASP A 13 17.05 12.17 -9.33
N TYR A 14 18.14 12.87 -9.01
CA TYR A 14 19.09 12.40 -7.99
C TYR A 14 18.60 12.56 -6.55
N ASN A 15 17.43 13.19 -6.31
CA ASN A 15 16.91 13.36 -4.95
C ASN A 15 16.11 12.15 -4.47
N ASN A 16 15.67 11.27 -5.38
CA ASN A 16 14.84 10.10 -5.11
C ASN A 16 15.53 8.80 -5.52
N VAL A 17 16.80 8.63 -5.14
CA VAL A 17 17.57 7.43 -5.48
C VAL A 17 17.17 6.25 -4.60
N ALA A 18 16.85 5.12 -5.22
CA ALA A 18 16.59 3.86 -4.54
C ALA A 18 17.75 2.87 -4.73
N ILE A 19 18.08 2.11 -3.68
CA ILE A 19 19.01 0.98 -3.75
C ILE A 19 18.23 -0.31 -3.52
N VAL A 20 18.48 -1.32 -4.34
CA VAL A 20 17.87 -2.65 -4.20
C VAL A 20 18.97 -3.71 -4.08
N TYR A 21 18.91 -4.52 -3.03
CA TYR A 21 19.75 -5.69 -2.84
C TYR A 21 18.94 -6.95 -3.17
N ALA A 22 19.42 -7.72 -4.14
CA ALA A 22 18.88 -9.04 -4.40
C ALA A 22 19.32 -10.02 -3.31
N GLY A 23 18.47 -11.03 -3.05
CA GLY A 23 18.80 -12.18 -2.22
C GLY A 23 19.81 -13.12 -2.90
N THR A 24 20.02 -14.25 -2.24
CA THR A 24 21.16 -15.18 -2.33
C THR A 24 21.61 -15.60 -3.72
N ASN A 25 22.93 -15.70 -3.91
CA ASN A 25 23.49 -16.48 -4.99
C ASN A 25 23.34 -17.99 -4.71
N MET A 26 22.86 -18.76 -5.69
CA MET A 26 22.90 -20.22 -5.66
C MET A 26 24.36 -20.73 -5.67
N PRO A 27 24.65 -21.98 -5.25
CA PRO A 27 26.01 -22.52 -5.21
C PRO A 27 26.77 -22.48 -6.55
N ASN A 28 26.04 -22.35 -7.66
CA ASN A 28 26.55 -22.26 -9.03
C ASN A 28 26.54 -20.83 -9.60
N GLU A 29 26.18 -19.81 -8.82
CA GLU A 29 26.18 -18.41 -9.25
C GLU A 29 27.44 -17.68 -8.78
N THR A 30 27.97 -16.80 -9.63
CA THR A 30 29.23 -16.10 -9.39
C THR A 30 29.10 -15.08 -8.26
N GLY A 31 29.66 -15.40 -7.09
CA GLY A 31 29.59 -14.62 -5.85
C GLY A 31 29.52 -15.59 -4.67
N LYS A 32 30.23 -15.32 -3.58
CA LYS A 32 30.46 -16.29 -2.49
C LYS A 32 29.17 -17.01 -2.04
N SER A 33 29.31 -18.29 -1.71
CA SER A 33 28.27 -19.30 -1.46
C SER A 33 27.07 -18.77 -0.69
N GLY A 34 26.04 -18.32 -1.39
CA GLY A 34 24.86 -17.76 -0.75
C GLY A 34 24.14 -18.75 0.18
N PHE A 35 24.24 -20.05 -0.07
CA PHE A 35 23.71 -21.07 0.85
C PHE A 35 24.33 -20.96 2.26
N GLY A 36 25.63 -20.67 2.37
CA GLY A 36 26.30 -20.46 3.65
C GLY A 36 25.84 -19.18 4.35
N SER A 37 25.56 -18.12 3.59
CA SER A 37 25.00 -16.87 4.09
C SER A 37 23.58 -17.04 4.63
N ALA A 38 22.74 -17.82 3.96
CA ALA A 38 21.39 -18.14 4.42
C ALA A 38 21.40 -18.93 5.74
N VAL A 39 22.32 -19.90 5.88
CA VAL A 39 22.52 -20.65 7.14
C VAL A 39 23.03 -19.74 8.27
N ASN A 40 23.96 -18.83 7.97
CA ASN A 40 24.46 -17.87 8.97
C ASN A 40 23.37 -16.89 9.42
N ALA A 41 22.55 -16.38 8.49
CA ALA A 41 21.40 -15.54 8.80
C ALA A 41 20.35 -16.28 9.64
N PHE A 42 20.06 -17.53 9.30
CA PHE A 42 19.19 -18.41 10.08
C PHE A 42 19.69 -18.59 11.52
N ASN A 43 21.00 -18.73 11.71
CA ASN A 43 21.63 -18.83 13.04
C ASN A 43 21.80 -17.48 13.77
N GLY A 44 21.29 -16.38 13.22
CA GLY A 44 21.28 -15.07 13.87
C GLY A 44 22.51 -14.19 13.67
N ASN A 45 23.47 -14.63 12.86
CA ASN A 45 24.58 -13.79 12.45
C ASN A 45 24.16 -12.84 11.33
N ILE A 46 24.80 -11.68 11.23
CA ILE A 46 24.60 -10.81 10.08
C ILE A 46 25.17 -11.49 8.84
N SER A 47 24.39 -11.50 7.76
CA SER A 47 24.79 -12.15 6.49
C SER A 47 26.11 -11.55 5.97
N GLU A 48 26.97 -12.36 5.35
CA GLU A 48 28.26 -11.88 4.81
C GLU A 48 28.07 -10.81 3.71
N GLU A 49 26.91 -10.82 3.05
CA GLU A 49 26.50 -9.82 2.07
C GLU A 49 26.33 -8.44 2.68
N TYR A 50 26.11 -8.31 4.00
CA TYR A 50 25.93 -7.00 4.63
C TYR A 50 27.13 -6.08 4.41
N LYS A 51 28.36 -6.57 4.57
CA LYS A 51 29.57 -5.75 4.34
C LYS A 51 29.69 -5.29 2.89
N GLN A 52 29.25 -6.12 1.95
CA GLN A 52 29.24 -5.77 0.53
C GLN A 52 28.14 -4.75 0.22
N ALA A 53 26.96 -4.95 0.80
CA ALA A 53 25.83 -4.04 0.72
C ALA A 53 26.20 -2.65 1.28
N GLU A 54 26.86 -2.60 2.44
CA GLU A 54 27.33 -1.37 3.08
C GLU A 54 28.38 -0.65 2.22
N LYS A 55 29.35 -1.39 1.67
CA LYS A 55 30.32 -0.81 0.75
C LYS A 55 29.63 -0.19 -0.48
N PHE A 56 28.64 -0.87 -1.04
CA PHE A 56 27.86 -0.38 -2.17
C PHE A 56 27.02 0.85 -1.81
N LEU A 57 26.40 0.87 -0.62
CA LEU A 57 25.66 2.02 -0.08
C LEU A 57 26.57 3.24 0.01
N ASN A 58 27.73 3.09 0.66
CA ASN A 58 28.70 4.17 0.83
C ASN A 58 29.25 4.71 -0.50
N GLN A 59 29.49 3.82 -1.47
CA GLN A 59 29.91 4.24 -2.82
C GLN A 59 28.80 5.00 -3.55
N THR A 60 27.57 4.54 -3.44
CA THR A 60 26.41 5.19 -4.07
C THR A 60 26.14 6.55 -3.43
N GLN A 61 26.15 6.63 -2.11
CA GLN A 61 25.97 7.89 -1.36
C GLN A 61 26.98 8.95 -1.80
N LYS A 62 28.26 8.59 -1.99
CA LYS A 62 29.28 9.52 -2.49
C LYS A 62 28.96 10.03 -3.89
N LYS A 63 28.55 9.15 -4.81
CA LYS A 63 28.20 9.53 -6.19
C LYS A 63 26.95 10.41 -6.25
N VAL A 64 25.93 10.08 -5.46
CA VAL A 64 24.67 10.82 -5.39
C VAL A 64 24.90 12.21 -4.77
N ALA A 65 25.71 12.30 -3.70
CA ALA A 65 26.07 13.57 -3.07
C ALA A 65 26.84 14.51 -4.02
N GLN A 66 27.70 13.98 -4.91
CA GLN A 66 28.37 14.78 -5.95
C GLN A 66 27.39 15.43 -6.94
N LYS A 67 26.17 14.91 -7.02
CA LYS A 67 25.08 15.46 -7.84
C LYS A 67 24.10 16.31 -7.02
N GLY A 68 24.41 16.57 -5.74
CA GLY A 68 23.51 17.29 -4.83
C GLY A 68 22.27 16.50 -4.43
N GLY A 69 22.26 15.18 -4.64
CA GLY A 69 21.11 14.32 -4.42
C GLY A 69 21.12 13.55 -3.10
N SER A 70 20.13 12.68 -2.93
CA SER A 70 19.95 11.82 -1.76
C SER A 70 19.42 10.43 -2.12
N ILE A 71 19.76 9.44 -1.29
CA ILE A 71 19.12 8.13 -1.29
C ILE A 71 17.89 8.23 -0.39
N THR A 72 16.73 7.79 -0.88
CA THR A 72 15.47 7.81 -0.12
C THR A 72 15.05 6.42 0.33
N ASP A 73 15.41 5.39 -0.43
CA ASP A 73 14.91 4.04 -0.22
C ASP A 73 16.00 2.98 -0.41
N VAL A 74 16.02 2.01 0.49
CA VAL A 74 16.90 0.85 0.44
C VAL A 74 16.09 -0.42 0.65
N ALA A 75 15.97 -1.25 -0.38
CA ALA A 75 15.16 -2.46 -0.34
C ALA A 75 16.01 -3.73 -0.34
N GLY A 76 15.52 -4.76 0.35
CA GLY A 76 16.11 -6.09 0.38
C GLY A 76 15.05 -7.18 0.34
N PHE A 77 15.38 -8.32 -0.28
CA PHE A 77 14.58 -9.53 -0.30
C PHE A 77 15.24 -10.71 0.45
N SER A 78 14.44 -11.58 1.06
CA SER A 78 14.87 -12.82 1.69
C SER A 78 15.85 -12.62 2.85
N GLN A 79 17.00 -13.29 2.85
CA GLN A 79 17.99 -13.19 3.91
C GLN A 79 18.58 -11.78 4.06
N SER A 80 18.43 -10.92 3.05
CA SER A 80 18.82 -9.52 3.18
C SER A 80 17.94 -8.71 4.13
N GLY A 81 16.72 -9.19 4.39
CA GLY A 81 15.76 -8.43 5.18
C GLY A 81 16.15 -8.23 6.64
N GLY A 82 16.88 -9.15 7.26
CA GLY A 82 17.31 -8.91 8.63
C GLY A 82 18.55 -7.99 8.74
N TYR A 83 19.40 -7.90 7.70
CA TYR A 83 20.37 -6.81 7.64
C TYR A 83 19.81 -5.49 7.07
N MET A 84 18.60 -5.47 6.47
CA MET A 84 17.86 -4.21 6.25
C MET A 84 17.52 -3.53 7.57
N MET A 85 17.19 -4.31 8.61
CA MET A 85 17.00 -3.79 9.96
C MET A 85 18.26 -3.09 10.48
N LYS A 86 19.44 -3.69 10.28
CA LYS A 86 20.72 -3.07 10.61
C LYS A 86 21.00 -1.83 9.77
N MET A 87 20.76 -1.90 8.45
CA MET A 87 20.89 -0.74 7.56
C MET A 87 20.02 0.43 8.01
N ALA A 88 18.79 0.18 8.44
CA ALA A 88 17.89 1.21 8.94
C ALA A 88 18.43 1.85 10.22
N GLY A 89 18.77 1.02 11.22
CA GLY A 89 19.25 1.48 12.51
C GLY A 89 20.56 2.25 12.42
N GLU A 90 21.52 1.79 11.61
CA GLU A 90 22.86 2.39 11.55
C GLU A 90 22.96 3.52 10.51
N HIS A 91 22.49 3.26 9.29
CA HIS A 91 22.71 4.14 8.14
C HIS A 91 21.45 4.94 7.79
N GLY A 92 20.27 4.34 7.86
CA GLY A 92 18.99 5.02 7.64
C GLY A 92 18.78 6.16 8.64
N GLN A 93 19.06 5.90 9.92
CA GLN A 93 19.08 6.92 10.97
C GLN A 93 19.97 8.12 10.62
N LYS A 94 21.14 7.87 10.04
CA LYS A 94 22.15 8.89 9.75
C LYS A 94 21.87 9.67 8.48
N PHE A 95 21.42 8.98 7.43
CA PHE A 95 21.28 9.52 6.08
C PHE A 95 19.84 9.82 5.69
N GLY A 96 18.86 9.45 6.51
CA GLY A 96 17.46 9.80 6.32
C GLY A 96 16.70 8.94 5.30
N PHE A 97 17.24 7.77 4.92
CA PHE A 97 16.55 6.85 4.02
C PHE A 97 15.73 5.81 4.77
N ARG A 98 14.65 5.34 4.14
CA ARG A 98 13.83 4.23 4.58
C ARG A 98 14.39 2.91 4.09
N THR A 99 14.22 1.84 4.87
CA THR A 99 14.45 0.48 4.40
C THR A 99 13.15 -0.29 4.21
N THR A 100 13.13 -1.17 3.21
CA THR A 100 12.01 -2.08 2.95
C THR A 100 12.52 -3.52 2.84
N SER A 101 12.03 -4.42 3.68
CA SER A 101 12.29 -5.85 3.56
C SER A 101 11.09 -6.58 2.94
N PHE A 102 11.41 -7.55 2.08
CA PHE A 102 10.46 -8.50 1.51
C PHE A 102 10.85 -9.90 1.94
N ASP A 103 9.91 -10.65 2.50
CA ASP A 103 10.07 -12.07 2.82
C ASP A 103 11.27 -12.40 3.72
N ASP A 104 11.45 -11.62 4.79
CA ASP A 104 12.69 -11.63 5.58
C ASP A 104 12.84 -12.78 6.59
N TRP A 105 14.10 -13.08 6.94
CA TRP A 105 14.52 -14.10 7.90
C TRP A 105 15.02 -13.48 9.23
N GLY A 106 14.55 -12.28 9.57
CA GLY A 106 15.24 -11.37 10.49
C GLY A 106 15.22 -11.71 11.99
N LYS A 107 14.47 -12.72 12.44
CA LYS A 107 14.21 -12.94 13.88
C LYS A 107 15.46 -13.09 14.73
N ASN A 108 16.43 -13.86 14.27
CA ASN A 108 17.61 -14.16 15.05
C ASN A 108 18.69 -13.07 14.92
N GLN A 109 18.51 -12.08 14.04
CA GLN A 109 19.51 -11.03 13.78
C GLN A 109 19.37 -9.81 14.70
N PHE A 110 18.43 -9.80 15.65
CA PHE A 110 18.27 -8.72 16.63
C PHE A 110 19.52 -8.41 17.44
N ASN A 111 20.27 -9.44 17.82
CA ASN A 111 21.46 -9.27 18.64
C ASN A 111 22.62 -8.62 17.87
N THR A 112 22.46 -8.42 16.55
CA THR A 112 23.41 -7.65 15.72
C THR A 112 23.18 -6.14 15.84
N LEU A 113 22.03 -5.72 16.38
CA LEU A 113 21.73 -4.32 16.63
C LEU A 113 22.31 -3.87 17.97
N THR A 114 22.88 -2.67 17.99
CA THR A 114 23.22 -1.99 19.26
C THR A 114 21.94 -1.59 20.01
N TYR A 115 22.08 -1.30 21.30
CA TYR A 115 20.93 -0.83 22.10
C TYR A 115 20.30 0.43 21.50
N ASP A 116 21.12 1.39 21.05
CA ASP A 116 20.64 2.65 20.49
C ASP A 116 19.89 2.45 19.17
N GLU A 117 20.39 1.59 18.29
CA GLU A 117 19.70 1.21 17.04
C GLU A 117 18.32 0.60 17.33
N GLN A 118 18.24 -0.29 18.33
CA GLN A 118 16.97 -0.89 18.75
C GLN A 118 15.97 0.13 19.29
N GLN A 119 16.44 1.08 20.11
CA GLN A 119 15.58 2.14 20.63
C GLN A 119 15.12 3.10 19.53
N TRP A 120 16.01 3.41 18.57
CA TRP A 120 15.67 4.25 17.44
C TRP A 120 14.62 3.59 16.55
N LEU A 121 14.77 2.31 16.21
CA LEU A 121 13.80 1.58 15.38
C LEU A 121 12.42 1.44 16.05
N LYS A 122 12.35 1.36 17.39
CA LYS A 122 11.07 1.40 18.13
C LYS A 122 10.37 2.74 18.02
N LYS A 123 11.14 3.83 18.06
CA LYS A 123 10.62 5.20 18.01
C LYS A 123 10.29 5.66 16.59
N ASN A 124 10.91 5.04 15.58
CA ASN A 124 10.79 5.42 14.17
C ASN A 124 10.44 4.20 13.30
N PRO A 125 9.31 3.51 13.57
CA PRO A 125 8.93 2.28 12.87
C PRO A 125 8.68 2.47 11.37
N GLU A 126 8.45 3.70 10.90
CA GLU A 126 8.25 4.05 9.50
C GLU A 126 9.52 3.95 8.64
N PHE A 127 10.70 3.95 9.26
CA PHE A 127 11.99 3.82 8.56
C PHE A 127 12.37 2.36 8.25
N LEU A 128 11.58 1.40 8.74
CA LEU A 128 11.73 -0.02 8.46
C LEU A 128 10.37 -0.61 8.09
N ILE A 129 10.09 -0.72 6.79
CA ILE A 129 8.88 -1.37 6.29
C ILE A 129 9.18 -2.84 6.02
N ARG A 130 8.27 -3.73 6.39
CA ARG A 130 8.47 -5.18 6.25
C ARG A 130 7.24 -5.84 5.67
N TYR A 131 7.35 -6.41 4.48
CA TYR A 131 6.30 -7.20 3.85
C TYR A 131 6.55 -8.69 4.11
N GLN A 132 5.72 -9.28 4.94
CA GLN A 132 5.85 -10.66 5.43
C GLN A 132 4.72 -11.52 4.87
N ASN A 133 4.99 -12.37 3.88
CA ASN A 133 3.98 -13.21 3.21
C ASN A 133 3.95 -14.67 3.74
N ASP A 134 2.99 -15.53 3.43
CA ASP A 134 2.97 -16.92 3.95
C ASP A 134 3.89 -17.92 3.23
N SER A 135 5.01 -17.45 2.65
CA SER A 135 6.04 -18.27 2.00
C SER A 135 6.89 -19.09 3.00
N TRP A 136 7.96 -19.72 2.49
CA TRP A 136 8.98 -20.42 3.29
C TRP A 136 9.54 -19.58 4.43
N ALA A 137 9.58 -18.24 4.34
CA ALA A 137 10.08 -17.46 5.46
C ALA A 137 9.13 -17.45 6.66
N ASN A 138 7.91 -17.98 6.58
CA ASN A 138 7.13 -18.25 7.80
C ASN A 138 7.85 -19.29 8.71
N ALA A 139 8.66 -20.17 8.13
CA ALA A 139 9.51 -21.13 8.85
C ALA A 139 10.84 -20.52 9.35
N SER A 140 11.21 -19.31 8.92
CA SER A 140 12.44 -18.61 9.37
C SER A 140 12.28 -17.95 10.74
N GLY A 141 11.09 -18.05 11.33
CA GLY A 141 10.81 -17.61 12.69
C GLY A 141 10.58 -16.11 12.83
N ARG A 142 10.32 -15.38 11.74
CA ARG A 142 10.03 -13.92 11.63
C ARG A 142 9.72 -13.19 12.91
N ASP A 143 10.26 -11.99 13.02
CA ASP A 143 9.90 -11.09 14.09
C ASP A 143 8.94 -9.97 13.68
N TRP A 144 8.31 -9.44 14.72
CA TRP A 144 7.29 -8.40 14.64
C TRP A 144 7.65 -7.20 15.54
N LYS A 145 8.90 -7.13 15.98
CA LYS A 145 9.30 -6.25 17.09
C LYS A 145 9.67 -4.85 16.63
N TYR A 146 10.26 -4.74 15.44
CA TYR A 146 10.74 -3.48 14.89
C TYR A 146 10.19 -3.24 13.48
N GLY A 147 9.87 -1.97 13.21
CA GLY A 147 9.36 -1.53 11.93
C GLY A 147 7.85 -1.64 11.77
N THR A 148 7.38 -1.17 10.63
CA THR A 148 6.00 -1.29 10.17
C THR A 148 5.84 -2.60 9.41
N VAL A 149 5.19 -3.58 10.03
CA VAL A 149 5.02 -4.92 9.46
C VAL A 149 3.67 -5.04 8.74
N SER A 150 3.72 -5.43 7.48
CA SER A 150 2.56 -5.78 6.66
C SER A 150 2.53 -7.29 6.42
N GLN A 151 1.65 -7.99 7.12
CA GLN A 151 1.41 -9.41 6.90
C GLN A 151 0.59 -9.62 5.62
N ILE A 152 0.98 -10.55 4.77
CA ILE A 152 0.31 -10.89 3.51
C ILE A 152 0.00 -12.39 3.56
N SER A 153 -1.26 -12.80 3.38
CA SER A 153 -1.68 -14.20 3.54
C SER A 153 -2.34 -14.74 2.28
N GLY A 154 -2.04 -15.97 1.89
CA GLY A 154 -2.53 -16.59 0.67
C GLY A 154 -1.60 -16.44 -0.54
N ALA A 155 -0.40 -15.86 -0.36
CA ALA A 155 0.62 -15.78 -1.40
C ALA A 155 1.22 -17.15 -1.73
N GLY A 156 1.10 -18.12 -0.81
CA GLY A 156 1.31 -19.54 -1.07
C GLY A 156 2.50 -20.12 -0.31
N PHE A 157 2.27 -21.29 0.29
CA PHE A 157 3.29 -22.10 0.96
C PHE A 157 4.10 -22.84 -0.11
N GLY A 158 5.33 -22.39 -0.41
CA GLY A 158 6.16 -23.05 -1.43
C GLY A 158 6.95 -22.11 -2.32
N GLU A 159 6.42 -20.92 -2.59
CA GLU A 159 7.04 -19.96 -3.51
C GLU A 159 7.72 -18.84 -2.74
N HIS A 160 9.02 -18.66 -2.99
CA HIS A 160 9.81 -17.57 -2.44
C HIS A 160 9.53 -16.28 -3.22
N SER A 161 8.44 -15.59 -2.85
CA SER A 161 7.84 -14.50 -3.64
C SER A 161 8.23 -13.11 -3.12
N THR A 162 8.70 -12.26 -4.02
CA THR A 162 9.02 -10.84 -3.74
C THR A 162 7.78 -9.96 -3.63
N LEU A 163 6.59 -10.48 -3.97
CA LEU A 163 5.37 -9.71 -4.19
C LEU A 163 5.49 -8.61 -5.26
N ALA A 164 6.59 -8.55 -6.04
CA ALA A 164 6.88 -7.44 -6.96
C ALA A 164 5.74 -7.18 -7.95
N LYS A 165 5.07 -8.26 -8.42
CA LYS A 165 3.92 -8.15 -9.31
C LYS A 165 2.68 -7.53 -8.65
N TYR A 166 2.68 -7.19 -7.37
CA TYR A 166 1.57 -6.56 -6.66
C TYR A 166 1.85 -5.11 -6.27
N PHE A 167 2.96 -4.53 -6.74
CA PHE A 167 3.26 -3.12 -6.51
C PHE A 167 3.00 -2.28 -7.75
N ASP A 168 2.47 -1.07 -7.54
CA ASP A 168 2.45 0.02 -8.50
C ASP A 168 3.29 1.16 -7.91
N GLY A 169 4.58 1.16 -8.24
CA GLY A 169 5.58 1.96 -7.51
C GLY A 169 5.70 1.50 -6.06
N ASP A 170 5.49 2.41 -5.11
CA ASP A 170 5.57 2.14 -3.67
C ASP A 170 4.27 1.57 -3.07
N ILE A 171 3.21 1.48 -3.86
CA ILE A 171 1.86 1.18 -3.37
C ILE A 171 1.50 -0.26 -3.68
N LEU A 172 1.02 -0.98 -2.65
CA LEU A 172 0.51 -2.32 -2.79
C LEU A 172 -0.87 -2.31 -3.46
N ASN A 173 -0.99 -3.00 -4.60
CA ASN A 173 -2.23 -3.13 -5.35
C ASN A 173 -3.14 -4.21 -4.73
N LEU A 174 -3.99 -3.76 -3.80
CA LEU A 174 -4.94 -4.61 -3.07
C LEU A 174 -5.96 -5.30 -4.00
N ASP A 175 -6.34 -4.69 -5.12
CA ASP A 175 -7.26 -5.32 -6.08
C ASP A 175 -6.59 -6.50 -6.80
N ARG A 176 -5.31 -6.36 -7.16
CA ARG A 176 -4.53 -7.44 -7.79
C ARG A 176 -4.30 -8.59 -6.82
N LEU A 177 -4.00 -8.29 -5.56
CA LEU A 177 -3.93 -9.30 -4.49
C LEU A 177 -5.26 -10.03 -4.31
N ALA A 178 -6.37 -9.29 -4.24
CA ALA A 178 -7.69 -9.88 -4.05
C ALA A 178 -8.09 -10.81 -5.21
N LYS A 179 -7.80 -10.41 -6.46
CA LYS A 179 -8.00 -11.25 -7.65
C LYS A 179 -7.16 -12.52 -7.64
N ASP A 180 -6.04 -12.52 -6.93
CA ASP A 180 -5.17 -13.68 -6.77
C ASP A 180 -5.48 -14.50 -5.51
N GLY A 181 -6.49 -14.12 -4.72
CA GLY A 181 -6.84 -14.84 -3.49
C GLY A 181 -5.92 -14.56 -2.30
N ILE A 182 -5.24 -13.41 -2.33
CA ILE A 182 -4.26 -13.01 -1.32
C ILE A 182 -4.85 -11.90 -0.46
N PHE A 183 -4.80 -12.07 0.84
CA PHE A 183 -5.12 -11.05 1.83
C PHE A 183 -3.91 -10.17 2.15
N ALA A 184 -4.20 -8.90 2.40
CA ALA A 184 -3.28 -7.91 2.92
C ALA A 184 -4.03 -7.00 3.89
N PRO A 185 -3.35 -6.31 4.82
CA PRO A 185 -4.00 -5.35 5.70
C PRO A 185 -4.68 -4.24 4.88
N ASN A 186 -5.71 -3.66 5.47
CA ASN A 186 -6.50 -2.57 4.90
C ASN A 186 -7.30 -2.92 3.63
N MET A 187 -7.64 -4.19 3.42
CA MET A 187 -8.62 -4.57 2.41
C MET A 187 -10.05 -4.19 2.82
N THR A 188 -10.84 -3.81 1.82
CA THR A 188 -12.31 -3.61 1.92
C THR A 188 -13.03 -4.95 1.99
N LEU A 189 -14.27 -4.98 2.51
CA LEU A 189 -15.09 -6.20 2.58
C LEU A 189 -15.14 -6.94 1.25
N GLU A 190 -15.38 -6.23 0.14
CA GLU A 190 -15.46 -6.87 -1.18
C GLU A 190 -14.11 -7.44 -1.67
N GLN A 191 -12.99 -6.79 -1.34
CA GLN A 191 -11.67 -7.36 -1.64
C GLN A 191 -11.43 -8.62 -0.81
N VAL A 192 -11.86 -8.63 0.46
CA VAL A 192 -11.77 -9.81 1.33
C VAL A 192 -12.67 -10.93 0.82
N LYS A 193 -13.94 -10.66 0.51
CA LYS A 193 -14.86 -11.66 -0.07
C LYS A 193 -14.34 -12.21 -1.39
N LEU A 194 -13.81 -11.35 -2.27
CA LEU A 194 -13.22 -11.76 -3.53
C LEU A 194 -12.00 -12.65 -3.30
N ALA A 195 -11.07 -12.22 -2.45
CA ALA A 195 -9.87 -12.97 -2.12
C ALA A 195 -10.21 -14.33 -1.50
N ALA A 196 -11.13 -14.36 -0.53
CA ALA A 196 -11.61 -15.58 0.10
C ALA A 196 -12.22 -16.55 -0.92
N LYS A 197 -13.08 -16.05 -1.82
CA LYS A 197 -13.70 -16.84 -2.89
C LYS A 197 -12.66 -17.39 -3.87
N VAL A 198 -11.68 -16.60 -4.28
CA VAL A 198 -10.61 -17.05 -5.19
C VAL A 198 -9.73 -18.07 -4.50
N TRP A 199 -9.35 -17.83 -3.24
CA TRP A 199 -8.53 -18.73 -2.44
C TRP A 199 -9.24 -20.08 -2.22
N ALA A 200 -10.52 -20.05 -1.83
CA ALA A 200 -11.32 -21.26 -1.62
C ALA A 200 -11.36 -22.13 -2.89
N LYS A 201 -11.61 -21.52 -4.07
CA LYS A 201 -11.59 -22.23 -5.36
C LYS A 201 -10.23 -22.81 -5.73
N LYS A 202 -9.13 -22.16 -5.35
CA LYS A 202 -7.78 -22.66 -5.60
C LYS A 202 -7.46 -23.87 -4.72
N ASN A 203 -7.89 -23.83 -3.46
CA ASN A 203 -7.55 -24.84 -2.45
C ASN A 203 -8.56 -25.99 -2.35
N SER A 204 -9.82 -25.80 -2.76
CA SER A 204 -10.84 -26.87 -2.81
C SER A 204 -10.51 -27.96 -3.82
N LYS A 205 -9.68 -27.66 -4.84
CA LYS A 205 -9.12 -28.67 -5.75
C LYS A 205 -8.31 -29.76 -5.05
N PHE A 206 -7.82 -29.50 -3.84
CA PHE A 206 -7.05 -30.45 -3.03
C PHE A 206 -7.90 -31.20 -1.98
N ASN A 207 -9.20 -30.87 -1.85
CA ASN A 207 -10.15 -31.56 -0.96
C ASN A 207 -11.53 -31.74 -1.64
N PRO A 208 -11.86 -32.93 -2.16
CA PRO A 208 -13.12 -33.21 -2.87
C PRO A 208 -14.41 -33.03 -2.07
N LEU A 209 -14.32 -32.88 -0.75
CA LEU A 209 -15.45 -32.69 0.15
C LEU A 209 -15.70 -31.21 0.50
N ALA A 210 -14.85 -30.29 0.01
CA ALA A 210 -14.94 -28.88 0.34
C ALA A 210 -16.09 -28.19 -0.39
N ASN A 211 -16.98 -27.54 0.38
CA ASN A 211 -17.96 -26.60 -0.16
C ASN A 211 -17.32 -25.21 -0.26
N ASP A 212 -17.01 -24.77 -1.48
CA ASP A 212 -16.38 -23.47 -1.78
C ASP A 212 -17.02 -22.28 -1.04
N LYS A 213 -18.34 -22.30 -0.82
CA LYS A 213 -19.07 -21.21 -0.14
C LYS A 213 -18.82 -21.21 1.37
N SER A 214 -18.76 -22.38 1.99
CA SER A 214 -18.45 -22.52 3.42
C SER A 214 -16.99 -22.18 3.70
N GLU A 215 -16.08 -22.63 2.82
CA GLU A 215 -14.65 -22.33 2.93
C GLU A 215 -14.36 -20.84 2.74
N ALA A 216 -15.01 -20.20 1.77
CA ALA A 216 -14.91 -18.76 1.59
C ALA A 216 -15.42 -17.99 2.83
N LYS A 217 -16.49 -18.46 3.50
CA LYS A 217 -17.00 -17.84 4.73
C LYS A 217 -15.97 -17.93 5.87
N LYS A 218 -15.41 -19.11 6.11
CA LYS A 218 -14.32 -19.30 7.10
C LYS A 218 -13.11 -18.43 6.79
N ARG A 219 -12.72 -18.36 5.52
CA ARG A 219 -11.57 -17.56 5.09
C ARG A 219 -11.79 -16.05 5.30
N VAL A 220 -13.03 -15.56 5.25
CA VAL A 220 -13.37 -14.18 5.64
C VAL A 220 -13.21 -13.97 7.15
N GLU A 221 -13.59 -14.95 7.97
CA GLU A 221 -13.39 -14.92 9.44
C GLU A 221 -11.89 -14.88 9.78
N GLU A 222 -11.06 -15.69 9.10
CA GLU A 222 -9.60 -15.66 9.25
C GLU A 222 -8.99 -14.29 8.91
N TYR A 223 -9.53 -13.58 7.91
CA TYR A 223 -9.09 -12.20 7.65
C TYR A 223 -9.34 -11.29 8.86
N LEU A 224 -10.51 -11.39 9.49
CA LEU A 224 -10.86 -10.58 10.66
C LEU A 224 -9.97 -10.92 11.86
N GLU A 225 -9.61 -12.19 12.03
CA GLU A 225 -8.67 -12.61 13.07
C GLU A 225 -7.26 -12.06 12.83
N LEU A 226 -6.79 -12.07 11.58
CA LEU A 226 -5.45 -11.62 11.21
C LEU A 226 -5.30 -10.09 11.21
N TYR A 227 -6.29 -9.36 10.71
CA TYR A 227 -6.18 -7.94 10.40
C TYR A 227 -7.17 -7.05 11.18
N GLY A 228 -8.10 -7.65 11.92
CA GLY A 228 -9.17 -6.93 12.59
C GLY A 228 -10.23 -6.44 11.61
N LYS A 229 -10.61 -5.17 11.71
CA LYS A 229 -11.71 -4.60 10.91
C LYS A 229 -11.37 -4.46 9.42
N TYR A 230 -12.40 -4.55 8.58
CA TYR A 230 -12.29 -4.14 7.17
C TYR A 230 -11.98 -2.65 7.06
N ALA A 231 -11.28 -2.27 5.99
CA ALA A 231 -11.06 -0.87 5.68
C ALA A 231 -12.40 -0.22 5.26
N LYS A 232 -12.74 0.90 5.91
CA LYS A 232 -13.94 1.72 5.59
C LYS A 232 -13.80 2.54 4.29
N GLY A 233 -12.72 2.30 3.53
CA GLY A 233 -12.36 2.98 2.29
C GLY A 233 -11.04 2.41 1.75
N ASN A 234 -10.70 2.70 0.50
CA ASN A 234 -9.51 2.15 -0.15
C ASN A 234 -8.21 2.66 0.55
N ALA A 235 -7.40 1.79 1.14
CA ALA A 235 -6.15 2.16 1.81
C ALA A 235 -5.17 2.88 0.87
N ASN A 236 -5.22 2.54 -0.42
CA ASN A 236 -4.45 3.19 -1.47
C ASN A 236 -4.85 4.67 -1.60
N LEU A 237 -6.09 5.06 -1.31
CA LEU A 237 -6.50 6.47 -1.26
C LEU A 237 -5.81 7.22 -0.12
N THR A 238 -5.69 6.61 1.05
CA THR A 238 -5.04 7.25 2.22
C THR A 238 -3.55 7.44 1.96
N ALA A 239 -2.89 6.42 1.39
CA ALA A 239 -1.50 6.52 0.96
C ALA A 239 -1.33 7.55 -0.17
N LEU A 240 -2.21 7.56 -1.17
CA LEU A 240 -2.13 8.48 -2.30
C LEU A 240 -2.40 9.93 -1.86
N LYS A 241 -3.35 10.17 -0.95
CA LYS A 241 -3.58 11.48 -0.30
C LYS A 241 -2.32 11.94 0.42
N SER A 242 -1.73 11.09 1.27
CA SER A 242 -0.49 11.39 2.00
C SER A 242 0.69 11.72 1.08
N THR A 243 0.91 10.94 0.01
CA THR A 243 1.99 11.19 -0.95
C THR A 243 1.76 12.48 -1.75
N THR A 244 0.51 12.74 -2.16
CA THR A 244 0.14 13.96 -2.89
C THR A 244 0.28 15.20 -1.99
N ASP A 245 -0.06 15.09 -0.71
CA ASP A 245 0.09 16.17 0.28
C ASP A 245 1.55 16.53 0.53
N LYS A 246 2.43 15.52 0.62
CA LYS A 246 3.88 15.72 0.70
C LYS A 246 4.42 16.40 -0.57
N GLY A 247 3.99 15.95 -1.76
CA GLY A 247 4.37 16.55 -3.04
C GLY A 247 3.97 18.03 -3.15
N ILE A 248 2.71 18.36 -2.80
CA ILE A 248 2.21 19.75 -2.77
C ILE A 248 2.99 20.59 -1.77
N THR A 249 3.26 20.08 -0.58
CA THR A 249 4.04 20.78 0.46
C THR A 249 5.47 21.06 -0.01
N ASN A 250 6.09 20.10 -0.69
CA ASN A 250 7.44 20.27 -1.25
C ASN A 250 7.46 21.30 -2.38
N LEU A 251 6.47 21.27 -3.29
CA LEU A 251 6.33 22.29 -4.34
C LEU A 251 6.17 23.69 -3.75
N GLN A 252 5.34 23.85 -2.70
CA GLN A 252 5.17 25.12 -2.00
C GLN A 252 6.48 25.63 -1.39
N LYS A 253 7.28 24.75 -0.78
CA LYS A 253 8.61 25.11 -0.25
C LYS A 253 9.57 25.50 -1.37
N SER A 254 9.60 24.77 -2.48
CA SER A 254 10.45 25.07 -3.64
C SER A 254 10.09 26.41 -4.30
N ILE A 255 8.79 26.73 -4.40
CA ILE A 255 8.31 28.03 -4.92
C ILE A 255 8.78 29.20 -4.05
N ALA A 256 8.86 29.01 -2.72
CA ALA A 256 9.30 30.06 -1.81
C ALA A 256 10.77 30.47 -2.05
N GLY A 257 11.63 29.51 -2.40
CA GLY A 257 13.05 29.75 -2.73
C GLY A 257 13.33 30.09 -4.20
N ALA A 258 12.36 29.89 -5.11
CA ALA A 258 12.56 30.10 -6.54
C ALA A 258 12.27 31.54 -7.00
N SER A 259 12.91 31.92 -8.11
CA SER A 259 12.72 33.19 -8.81
C SER A 259 12.65 32.98 -10.33
N GLY A 260 12.23 34.00 -11.07
CA GLY A 260 12.16 33.98 -12.54
C GLY A 260 11.31 32.84 -13.12
N SER A 261 11.73 32.32 -14.28
CA SER A 261 11.06 31.23 -14.99
C SER A 261 10.91 29.96 -14.15
N LYS A 262 11.89 29.65 -13.29
CA LYS A 262 11.81 28.47 -12.41
C LYS A 262 10.67 28.57 -11.40
N LYS A 263 10.37 29.77 -10.90
CA LYS A 263 9.22 29.99 -10.01
C LYS A 263 7.89 29.80 -10.73
N ILE A 264 7.84 30.13 -12.02
CA ILE A 264 6.65 30.03 -12.87
C ILE A 264 6.37 28.56 -13.17
N GLU A 265 7.39 27.80 -13.60
CA GLU A 265 7.32 26.35 -13.80
C GLU A 265 6.80 25.61 -12.55
N LEU A 266 7.38 25.89 -11.38
CA LEU A 266 6.94 25.26 -10.12
C LEU A 266 5.48 25.58 -9.73
N ARG A 267 4.95 26.75 -10.15
CA ARG A 267 3.55 27.12 -9.93
C ARG A 267 2.60 26.38 -10.87
N VAL A 268 3.04 26.10 -12.10
CA VAL A 268 2.33 25.23 -13.05
C VAL A 268 2.25 23.80 -12.49
N ASP A 269 3.37 23.27 -12.00
CA ASP A 269 3.43 21.95 -11.38
C ASP A 269 2.51 21.85 -10.15
N LEU A 270 2.49 22.90 -9.32
CA LEU A 270 1.59 22.98 -8.17
C LEU A 270 0.11 22.98 -8.61
N ALA A 271 -0.27 23.75 -9.62
CA ALA A 271 -1.64 23.81 -10.13
C ALA A 271 -2.09 22.45 -10.67
N ASN A 272 -1.22 21.76 -11.42
CA ASN A 272 -1.49 20.42 -11.95
C ASN A 272 -1.58 19.37 -10.83
N ALA A 273 -0.71 19.42 -9.82
CA ALA A 273 -0.75 18.52 -8.67
C ALA A 273 -2.04 18.68 -7.85
N VAL A 274 -2.49 19.91 -7.63
CA VAL A 274 -3.75 20.20 -6.91
C VAL A 274 -4.97 19.79 -7.75
N ALA A 275 -4.95 20.01 -9.07
CA ALA A 275 -6.01 19.54 -9.97
C ALA A 275 -6.16 18.01 -9.91
N LYS A 276 -5.04 17.30 -10.06
CA LYS A 276 -5.00 15.84 -9.96
C LYS A 276 -5.52 15.34 -8.60
N LYS A 277 -5.14 16.00 -7.50
CA LYS A 277 -5.65 15.68 -6.16
C LYS A 277 -7.17 15.85 -6.08
N ALA A 278 -7.71 16.98 -6.55
CA ALA A 278 -9.14 17.28 -6.48
C ALA A 278 -9.97 16.24 -7.23
N LYS A 279 -9.55 15.86 -8.44
CA LYS A 279 -10.18 14.82 -9.25
C LYS A 279 -10.21 13.47 -8.52
N ILE A 280 -9.07 13.03 -8.00
CA ILE A 280 -8.95 11.74 -7.30
C ILE A 280 -9.80 11.71 -6.03
N VAL A 281 -9.82 12.79 -5.26
CA VAL A 281 -10.64 12.89 -4.05
C VAL A 281 -12.13 12.79 -4.38
N GLY A 282 -12.60 13.48 -5.43
CA GLY A 282 -14.00 13.46 -5.83
C GLY A 282 -14.45 12.11 -6.39
N GLU A 283 -13.68 11.52 -7.30
CA GLU A 283 -13.97 10.19 -7.88
C GLU A 283 -13.97 9.09 -6.82
N GLU A 284 -13.02 9.11 -5.87
CA GLU A 284 -12.94 8.06 -4.86
C GLU A 284 -13.92 8.28 -3.70
N ALA A 285 -14.28 9.52 -3.35
CA ALA A 285 -15.31 9.77 -2.33
C ALA A 285 -16.69 9.26 -2.78
N GLU A 286 -17.07 9.51 -4.04
CA GLU A 286 -18.29 8.94 -4.63
C GLU A 286 -18.23 7.41 -4.64
N LYS A 287 -17.10 6.83 -5.07
CA LYS A 287 -16.90 5.38 -5.10
C LYS A 287 -16.98 4.74 -3.72
N ILE A 288 -16.39 5.38 -2.68
CA ILE A 288 -16.44 4.91 -1.29
C ILE A 288 -17.87 4.97 -0.77
N LEU A 289 -18.57 6.09 -0.92
CA LEU A 289 -19.93 6.24 -0.38
C LEU A 289 -20.90 5.28 -1.06
N LYS A 290 -20.81 5.14 -2.40
CA LYS A 290 -21.57 4.15 -3.18
C LYS A 290 -21.31 2.74 -2.71
N LYS A 291 -20.04 2.40 -2.47
CA LYS A 291 -19.67 1.06 -2.01
C LYS A 291 -20.11 0.80 -0.56
N MET A 292 -19.94 1.77 0.34
CA MET A 292 -20.40 1.64 1.74
C MET A 292 -21.90 1.44 1.84
N GLN A 293 -22.68 2.15 1.02
CA GLN A 293 -24.13 1.95 0.96
C GLN A 293 -24.50 0.58 0.39
N GLN A 294 -23.84 0.13 -0.68
CA GLN A 294 -24.05 -1.21 -1.24
C GLN A 294 -23.68 -2.33 -0.25
N ASP A 295 -22.56 -2.20 0.44
CA ASP A 295 -22.09 -3.17 1.44
C ASP A 295 -23.07 -3.25 2.62
N MET A 296 -23.52 -2.10 3.13
CA MET A 296 -24.47 -2.02 4.24
C MET A 296 -25.86 -2.54 3.85
N GLU A 297 -26.34 -2.21 2.66
CA GLU A 297 -27.60 -2.74 2.13
C GLU A 297 -27.54 -4.27 1.95
N HIS A 298 -26.40 -4.79 1.48
CA HIS A 298 -26.17 -6.22 1.34
C HIS A 298 -26.11 -6.92 2.70
N GLU A 299 -25.38 -6.39 3.68
CA GLU A 299 -25.31 -6.93 5.05
C GLU A 299 -26.69 -6.95 5.71
N ILE A 300 -27.44 -5.85 5.63
CA ILE A 300 -28.82 -5.77 6.14
C ILE A 300 -29.72 -6.79 5.42
N SER A 301 -29.55 -6.98 4.11
CA SER A 301 -30.29 -7.98 3.35
C SER A 301 -29.95 -9.41 3.79
N GLU A 302 -28.69 -9.75 4.06
CA GLU A 302 -28.31 -11.09 4.51
C GLU A 302 -28.75 -11.34 5.95
N LEU A 303 -28.60 -10.37 6.86
CA LEU A 303 -29.11 -10.45 8.23
C LEU A 303 -30.64 -10.63 8.26
N SER A 304 -31.37 -9.87 7.44
CA SER A 304 -32.82 -10.00 7.29
C SER A 304 -33.21 -11.41 6.83
N LYS A 305 -32.48 -11.98 5.85
CA LYS A 305 -32.70 -13.38 5.40
C LYS A 305 -32.37 -14.41 6.47
N GLU A 306 -31.28 -14.24 7.21
CA GLU A 306 -30.89 -15.17 8.29
C GLU A 306 -31.94 -15.19 9.40
N ILE A 307 -32.42 -14.02 9.83
CA ILE A 307 -33.50 -13.89 10.83
C ILE A 307 -34.78 -14.54 10.30
N LEU A 308 -35.14 -14.29 9.05
CA LEU A 308 -36.33 -14.87 8.42
C LEU A 308 -36.24 -16.40 8.31
N ASN A 309 -35.07 -16.93 7.95
CA ASN A 309 -34.85 -18.37 7.87
C ASN A 309 -34.93 -19.02 9.25
N GLY A 310 -34.26 -18.45 10.27
CA GLY A 310 -34.31 -18.95 11.64
C GLY A 310 -35.73 -18.92 12.22
N ALA A 311 -36.49 -17.85 11.97
CA ALA A 311 -37.89 -17.75 12.35
C ALA A 311 -38.77 -18.81 11.67
N ASN A 312 -38.50 -19.13 10.40
CA ASN A 312 -39.19 -20.20 9.68
C ASN A 312 -38.82 -21.60 10.18
N GLU A 313 -37.58 -21.82 10.64
CA GLU A 313 -37.14 -23.11 11.19
C GLU A 313 -37.83 -23.45 12.52
N ILE A 314 -38.13 -22.44 13.36
CA ILE A 314 -38.82 -22.64 14.65
C ILE A 314 -40.34 -22.50 14.53
N ARG A 315 -40.87 -22.25 13.33
CA ARG A 315 -42.31 -22.04 13.06
C ARG A 315 -43.18 -23.22 13.48
N GLN A 316 -42.64 -24.43 13.61
CA GLN A 316 -43.39 -25.58 14.13
C GLN A 316 -43.80 -25.45 15.61
N TYR A 317 -43.23 -24.47 16.33
CA TYR A 317 -43.50 -24.20 17.74
C TYR A 317 -44.31 -22.92 17.97
N LEU A 318 -44.69 -22.20 16.90
CA LEU A 318 -45.38 -20.90 16.94
C LEU A 318 -46.50 -20.84 15.89
N SER A 319 -47.55 -20.07 16.14
CA SER A 319 -48.55 -19.80 15.10
C SER A 319 -47.96 -18.93 13.98
N TYR A 320 -48.58 -18.97 12.81
CA TYR A 320 -48.16 -18.13 11.68
C TYR A 320 -48.17 -16.63 12.04
N ALA A 321 -49.16 -16.19 12.81
CA ALA A 321 -49.28 -14.79 13.24
C ALA A 321 -48.12 -14.38 14.16
N GLU A 322 -47.76 -15.22 15.13
CA GLU A 322 -46.63 -14.98 16.04
C GLU A 322 -45.29 -14.92 15.28
N VAL A 323 -45.11 -15.78 14.26
CA VAL A 323 -43.92 -15.72 13.41
C VAL A 323 -43.88 -14.42 12.58
N GLN A 324 -45.02 -13.97 12.04
CA GLN A 324 -45.08 -12.70 11.27
C GLN A 324 -44.81 -11.48 12.15
N GLU A 325 -45.38 -11.40 13.36
CA GLU A 325 -45.09 -10.32 14.30
C GLU A 325 -43.62 -10.29 14.73
N MET A 326 -43.01 -11.47 14.90
CA MET A 326 -41.60 -11.58 15.28
C MET A 326 -40.63 -11.11 14.18
N ILE A 327 -40.94 -11.36 12.90
CA ILE A 327 -40.05 -11.00 11.77
C ILE A 327 -40.27 -9.59 11.23
N ALA A 328 -41.46 -9.00 11.41
CA ALA A 328 -41.83 -7.72 10.80
C ALA A 328 -40.86 -6.56 11.07
N PRO A 329 -40.25 -6.42 12.27
CA PRO A 329 -39.25 -5.38 12.52
C PRO A 329 -37.92 -5.58 11.76
N TYR A 330 -37.65 -6.80 11.31
CA TYR A 330 -36.39 -7.22 10.69
C TYR A 330 -36.47 -7.33 9.17
N GLU A 331 -37.59 -6.93 8.57
CA GLU A 331 -37.70 -6.80 7.13
C GLU A 331 -36.74 -5.73 6.60
N LYS A 332 -36.09 -5.99 5.47
CA LYS A 332 -35.09 -5.09 4.88
C LYS A 332 -35.58 -3.65 4.74
N ASN A 333 -36.83 -3.45 4.30
CA ASN A 333 -37.44 -2.13 4.10
C ASN A 333 -37.69 -1.34 5.41
N LYS A 334 -37.61 -2.00 6.58
CA LYS A 334 -37.67 -1.37 7.91
C LYS A 334 -36.28 -1.09 8.47
N LEU A 335 -35.28 -1.87 8.07
CA LEU A 335 -33.89 -1.73 8.48
C LEU A 335 -33.06 -0.80 7.58
N TRP A 336 -33.53 -0.57 6.34
CA TRP A 336 -32.84 0.23 5.33
C TRP A 336 -33.72 1.36 4.78
N ASP A 337 -33.27 2.60 4.96
CA ASP A 337 -33.90 3.78 4.37
C ASP A 337 -33.33 4.05 2.97
N SER A 338 -34.04 3.56 1.94
CA SER A 338 -33.64 3.76 0.54
C SER A 338 -33.74 5.21 0.08
N VAL A 339 -34.56 6.04 0.74
CA VAL A 339 -34.71 7.46 0.39
C VAL A 339 -33.48 8.21 0.88
N GLN A 340 -33.12 8.05 2.16
CA GLN A 340 -31.93 8.68 2.73
C GLN A 340 -30.63 8.22 2.02
N ALA A 341 -30.55 6.94 1.63
CA ALA A 341 -29.42 6.44 0.84
C ALA A 341 -29.29 7.15 -0.51
N SER A 342 -30.41 7.39 -1.20
CA SER A 342 -30.44 8.10 -2.48
C SER A 342 -30.09 9.58 -2.33
N GLU A 343 -30.55 10.25 -1.28
CA GLU A 343 -30.19 11.65 -0.98
C GLU A 343 -28.69 11.82 -0.75
N ASN A 344 -28.08 10.98 0.09
CA ASN A 344 -26.64 10.96 0.34
C ASN A 344 -25.83 10.73 -0.96
N MET A 345 -26.37 9.94 -1.90
CA MET A 345 -25.76 9.73 -3.22
C MET A 345 -25.83 10.99 -4.10
N GLY A 346 -26.96 11.71 -4.05
CA GLY A 346 -27.12 12.97 -4.77
C GLY A 346 -26.16 14.05 -4.29
N GLU A 347 -25.97 14.18 -2.97
CA GLU A 347 -25.03 15.15 -2.39
C GLU A 347 -23.58 14.88 -2.79
N ILE A 348 -23.14 13.61 -2.74
CA ILE A 348 -21.75 13.28 -3.10
C ILE A 348 -21.48 13.43 -4.60
N GLN A 349 -22.49 13.21 -5.46
CA GLN A 349 -22.40 13.48 -6.89
C GLN A 349 -22.22 14.97 -7.17
N GLN A 350 -22.97 15.83 -6.48
CA GLN A 350 -22.78 17.28 -6.57
C GLN A 350 -21.39 17.71 -6.10
N ASP A 351 -20.87 17.12 -5.02
CA ASP A 351 -19.53 17.45 -4.52
C ASP A 351 -18.42 16.96 -5.44
N LYS A 352 -18.58 15.79 -6.06
CA LYS A 352 -17.68 15.31 -7.13
C LYS A 352 -17.70 16.24 -8.34
N GLU A 353 -18.87 16.70 -8.77
CA GLU A 353 -18.99 17.65 -9.88
C GLU A 353 -18.25 18.96 -9.56
N LYS A 354 -18.44 19.52 -8.36
CA LYS A 354 -17.69 20.71 -7.90
C LYS A 354 -16.18 20.48 -7.94
N LEU A 355 -15.71 19.33 -7.46
CA LEU A 355 -14.28 18.98 -7.46
C LEU A 355 -13.73 18.77 -8.88
N THR A 356 -14.53 18.24 -9.79
CA THR A 356 -14.18 18.05 -11.21
C THR A 356 -14.06 19.41 -11.90
N THR A 357 -15.05 20.29 -11.75
CA THR A 357 -15.00 21.67 -12.27
C THR A 357 -13.83 22.46 -11.69
N PHE A 358 -13.53 22.27 -10.40
CA PHE A 358 -12.36 22.89 -9.77
C PHE A 358 -11.04 22.40 -10.39
N SER A 359 -10.91 21.09 -10.61
CA SER A 359 -9.76 20.50 -11.32
C SER A 359 -9.59 21.08 -12.72
N GLU A 360 -10.66 21.16 -13.50
CA GLU A 360 -10.62 21.69 -14.88
C GLU A 360 -10.15 23.15 -14.92
N LYS A 361 -10.64 23.98 -13.99
CA LYS A 361 -10.21 25.37 -13.85
C LYS A 361 -8.72 25.48 -13.53
N LEU A 362 -8.19 24.62 -12.66
CA LEU A 362 -6.77 24.62 -12.33
C LEU A 362 -5.89 24.19 -13.52
N THR A 363 -6.33 23.22 -14.32
CA THR A 363 -5.63 22.84 -15.56
C THR A 363 -5.62 23.99 -16.57
N ILE A 364 -6.73 24.73 -16.71
CA ILE A 364 -6.79 25.93 -17.56
C ILE A 364 -5.82 27.01 -17.05
N ILE A 365 -5.79 27.24 -15.74
CA ILE A 365 -4.86 28.19 -15.11
C ILE A 365 -3.41 27.78 -15.37
N ALA A 366 -3.07 26.49 -15.21
CA ALA A 366 -1.74 25.98 -15.48
C ALA A 366 -1.31 26.25 -16.93
N LYS A 367 -2.20 25.98 -17.89
CA LYS A 367 -1.97 26.26 -19.31
C LYS A 367 -1.79 27.74 -19.60
N ASN A 368 -2.65 28.60 -19.04
CA ASN A 368 -2.55 30.05 -19.21
C ASN A 368 -1.23 30.61 -18.65
N ILE A 369 -0.72 30.07 -17.55
CA ILE A 369 0.57 30.45 -16.99
C ILE A 369 1.71 30.06 -17.94
N GLN A 370 1.68 28.85 -18.51
CA GLN A 370 2.66 28.39 -19.50
C GLN A 370 2.64 29.25 -20.77
N ASP A 371 1.46 29.53 -21.31
CA ASP A 371 1.27 30.31 -22.53
C ASP A 371 1.76 31.76 -22.34
N TYR A 372 1.45 32.37 -21.18
CA TYR A 372 1.91 33.72 -20.85
C TYR A 372 3.43 33.80 -20.70
N ASP A 373 4.06 32.83 -20.04
CA ASP A 373 5.52 32.79 -19.87
C ASP A 373 6.25 32.56 -21.21
N GLY A 374 5.71 31.68 -22.06
CA GLY A 374 6.21 31.46 -23.41
C GLY A 374 6.13 32.72 -24.29
N GLN A 375 5.04 33.48 -24.21
CA GLN A 375 4.87 34.74 -24.95
C GLN A 375 5.74 35.88 -24.39
N ALA A 376 5.86 36.00 -23.07
CA ALA A 376 6.72 36.98 -22.41
C ALA A 376 8.21 36.72 -22.67
N GLY A 377 8.63 35.46 -22.71
CA GLY A 377 9.97 35.06 -23.15
C GLY A 377 10.22 35.39 -24.62
N SER A 378 9.28 35.05 -25.50
CA SER A 378 9.39 35.31 -26.95
C SER A 378 9.50 36.80 -27.29
N SER A 379 8.84 37.67 -26.54
CA SER A 379 8.86 39.13 -26.75
C SER A 379 10.09 39.84 -26.18
N MET A 380 10.84 39.21 -25.26
CA MET A 380 12.12 39.72 -24.76
C MET A 380 13.33 39.36 -25.65
N PHE A 381 13.18 38.41 -26.59
CA PHE A 381 14.25 37.97 -27.49
C PHE A 381 14.04 38.32 -28.96
N THR A 382 13.00 39.09 -29.31
CA THR A 382 12.85 39.67 -30.64
C THR A 382 13.89 40.79 -30.83
N PRO A 383 14.84 40.68 -31.78
CA PRO A 383 15.76 41.78 -32.08
C PRO A 383 14.95 42.99 -32.57
N LYS A 384 15.28 44.19 -32.08
CA LYS A 384 14.80 45.45 -32.66
C LYS A 384 15.45 45.71 -34.02
#